data_AF-A0A1I0K7M1-F1
#
_entry.id   AF-A0A1I0K7M1-F1
#
_cell.length_a   1.000
_cell.length_b   1.000
_cell.length_c   1.000
_cell.angle_alpha   90.00
_cell.angle_beta   90.00
_cell.angle_gamma   90.00
#
_symmetry.space_group_name_H-M   'P 1'
#
loop_
_entity.id
_entity.type
_entity.pdbx_description
1 polymer ?
#
loop_
_entity_poly.entity_id
_entity_poly.type
_entity_poly.pdbx_seq_one_letter_code
_entity_poly.pdbx_strand_id
1 'polypeptide(L)'
;MKKSSFIAMVLGTVSGVFFALGMCMALISEWGAFRPGVIFGCAGLSLGLITLIIWRKMEHKAPIHFSGKTVLTVIVGIVGALALGVGMCFSMVWGKMVTGIVIGLIGIVVLLCLIPLTKGINE
;
A
#
# COMPACT_ATOMS: atom_id res chain seq x y z
N MET A 1 -7.79 22.49 -3.71
CA MET A 1 -7.52 21.14 -4.26
C MET A 1 -7.77 21.17 -5.76
N LYS A 2 -6.82 20.73 -6.61
CA LYS A 2 -7.10 20.58 -8.05
C LYS A 2 -8.11 19.45 -8.24
N LYS A 3 -9.06 19.62 -9.17
CA LYS A 3 -10.09 18.61 -9.51
C LYS A 3 -9.47 17.25 -9.85
N SER A 4 -8.28 17.27 -10.48
CA SER A 4 -7.48 16.08 -10.80
C SER A 4 -7.03 15.30 -9.55
N SER A 5 -6.51 15.98 -8.53
CA SER A 5 -6.01 15.32 -7.32
C SER A 5 -7.13 14.70 -6.50
N PHE A 6 -8.32 15.32 -6.48
CA PHE A 6 -9.50 14.75 -5.83
C PHE A 6 -9.95 13.46 -6.52
N ILE A 7 -10.05 13.48 -7.86
CA ILE A 7 -10.42 12.31 -8.66
C ILE A 7 -9.42 11.17 -8.46
N ALA A 8 -8.11 11.48 -8.45
CA ALA A 8 -7.06 10.48 -8.22
C ALA A 8 -7.09 9.89 -6.80
N MET A 9 -7.39 10.71 -5.79
CA MET A 9 -7.54 10.23 -4.42
C MET A 9 -8.73 9.26 -4.31
N VAL A 10 -9.89 9.63 -4.82
CA VAL A 10 -11.09 8.79 -4.76
C VAL A 10 -10.92 7.48 -5.54
N LEU A 11 -10.49 7.56 -6.81
CA LEU A 11 -10.23 6.37 -7.64
C LEU A 11 -9.12 5.49 -7.05
N GLY A 12 -8.09 6.11 -6.47
CA GLY A 12 -7.01 5.43 -5.77
C GLY A 12 -7.47 4.69 -4.53
N THR A 13 -8.33 5.30 -3.72
CA THR A 13 -8.92 4.65 -2.54
C THR A 13 -9.83 3.49 -2.94
N VAL A 14 -10.69 3.67 -3.95
CA VAL A 14 -11.59 2.60 -4.43
C VAL A 14 -10.79 1.41 -4.97
N SER A 15 -9.76 1.66 -5.78
CA SER A 15 -8.88 0.60 -6.29
C SER A 15 -8.09 -0.10 -5.18
N GLY A 16 -7.59 0.65 -4.19
CA GLY A 16 -6.93 0.10 -3.02
C GLY A 16 -7.82 -0.82 -2.18
N VAL A 17 -9.08 -0.42 -1.96
CA VAL A 17 -10.07 -1.25 -1.25
C VAL A 17 -10.36 -2.54 -2.03
N PHE A 18 -10.57 -2.46 -3.35
CA PHE A 18 -10.79 -3.64 -4.19
C PHE A 18 -9.58 -4.59 -4.17
N PHE A 19 -8.37 -4.04 -4.23
CA PHE A 19 -7.14 -4.82 -4.15
C PHE A 19 -6.99 -5.53 -2.80
N ALA A 20 -7.22 -4.81 -1.70
CA ALA A 20 -7.15 -5.38 -0.35
C ALA A 20 -8.19 -6.50 -0.14
N LEU A 21 -9.44 -6.30 -0.60
CA LEU A 21 -10.49 -7.32 -0.55
C LEU A 21 -10.12 -8.56 -1.38
N GLY A 22 -9.58 -8.36 -2.59
CA GLY A 22 -9.11 -9.45 -3.44
C GLY A 22 -8.00 -10.28 -2.78
N MET A 23 -7.04 -9.60 -2.14
CA MET A 23 -5.97 -10.27 -1.38
C MET A 23 -6.53 -11.06 -0.20
N CYS A 24 -7.44 -10.49 0.60
CA CYS A 24 -8.07 -11.21 1.71
C CYS A 24 -8.86 -12.46 1.23
N MET A 25 -9.62 -12.35 0.14
CA MET A 25 -10.35 -13.49 -0.45
C MET A 25 -9.42 -14.57 -1.01
N ALA A 26 -8.24 -14.19 -1.50
CA ALA A 26 -7.24 -15.13 -2.00
C ALA A 26 -6.47 -15.85 -0.87
N LEU A 27 -6.18 -15.17 0.24
CA LEU A 27 -5.45 -15.78 1.35
C LEU A 27 -6.32 -16.68 2.24
N ILE A 28 -7.63 -16.43 2.34
CA ILE A 28 -8.53 -17.27 3.15
C ILE A 28 -9.10 -18.40 2.27
N SER A 29 -8.37 -19.52 2.23
CA SER A 29 -8.74 -20.71 1.44
C SER A 29 -10.03 -21.41 1.91
N GLU A 30 -10.51 -21.12 3.12
CA GLU A 30 -11.73 -21.71 3.71
C GLU A 30 -13.02 -21.34 2.95
N TRP A 31 -13.04 -20.24 2.21
CA TRP A 31 -14.24 -19.80 1.48
C TRP A 31 -14.39 -20.43 0.09
N GLY A 32 -13.42 -21.22 -0.38
CA GLY A 32 -13.40 -21.71 -1.78
C GLY A 32 -13.32 -20.58 -2.83
N ALA A 33 -13.06 -19.35 -2.38
CA ALA A 33 -13.14 -18.12 -3.16
C ALA A 33 -11.77 -17.67 -3.73
N PHE A 34 -10.80 -18.58 -3.82
CA PHE A 34 -9.46 -18.27 -4.33
C PHE A 34 -9.49 -17.70 -5.76
N ARG A 35 -10.23 -18.36 -6.66
CA ARG A 35 -10.40 -17.90 -8.05
C ARG A 35 -11.01 -16.49 -8.15
N PRO A 36 -12.16 -16.20 -7.51
CA PRO A 36 -12.71 -14.84 -7.52
C PRO A 36 -11.81 -13.83 -6.80
N GLY A 37 -11.12 -14.21 -5.71
CA GLY A 37 -10.17 -13.34 -5.01
C GLY A 37 -9.03 -12.86 -5.90
N VAL A 38 -8.42 -13.75 -6.68
CA VAL A 38 -7.37 -13.40 -7.66
C VAL A 38 -7.92 -12.47 -8.75
N ILE A 39 -9.13 -12.73 -9.24
CA ILE A 39 -9.77 -11.87 -10.26
C ILE A 39 -10.01 -10.46 -9.71
N PHE A 40 -10.57 -10.35 -8.52
CA PHE A 40 -10.81 -9.06 -7.86
C PHE A 40 -9.51 -8.33 -7.50
N GLY A 41 -8.49 -9.05 -7.04
CA GLY A 41 -7.16 -8.50 -6.78
C GLY A 41 -6.52 -7.94 -8.06
N CYS A 42 -6.53 -8.70 -9.15
CA CYS A 42 -6.05 -8.23 -10.45
C CYS A 42 -6.86 -7.04 -10.98
N ALA A 43 -8.18 -7.03 -10.79
CA ALA A 43 -9.04 -5.90 -11.14
C ALA A 43 -8.70 -4.65 -10.32
N GLY A 44 -8.51 -4.78 -9.01
CA GLY A 44 -8.08 -3.68 -8.14
C GLY A 44 -6.70 -3.12 -8.53
N LEU A 45 -5.74 -4.00 -8.82
CA LEU A 45 -4.40 -3.61 -9.27
C LEU A 45 -4.45 -2.86 -10.61
N SER A 46 -5.20 -3.39 -11.58
CA SER A 46 -5.35 -2.77 -12.90
C SER A 46 -6.07 -1.42 -12.82
N LEU A 47 -7.12 -1.30 -11.99
CA LEU A 47 -7.76 -0.02 -11.70
C LEU A 47 -6.81 0.99 -11.06
N GLY A 48 -5.95 0.55 -10.13
CA GLY A 48 -4.90 1.38 -9.54
C GLY A 48 -3.91 1.88 -10.58
N LEU A 49 -3.49 1.01 -11.50
CA LEU A 49 -2.58 1.35 -12.60
C LEU A 49 -3.20 2.35 -13.57
N ILE A 50 -4.47 2.15 -13.95
CA ILE A 50 -5.23 3.07 -14.81
C ILE A 50 -5.38 4.43 -14.12
N THR A 51 -5.68 4.44 -12.82
CA THR A 51 -5.79 5.68 -12.02
C THR A 51 -4.47 6.46 -12.04
N LEU A 52 -3.35 5.76 -11.86
CA LEU A 52 -2.01 6.35 -11.97
C LEU A 52 -1.77 6.98 -13.34
N ILE A 53 -2.12 6.28 -14.43
CA ILE A 53 -1.96 6.77 -15.80
C ILE A 53 -2.83 8.01 -16.03
N ILE A 54 -4.12 7.98 -15.65
CA ILE A 54 -5.05 9.09 -15.81
C ILE A 54 -4.56 10.31 -15.05
N TRP A 55 -4.18 10.15 -13.78
CA TRP A 55 -3.68 11.25 -12.96
C TRP A 55 -2.42 11.87 -13.55
N ARG A 56 -1.47 11.03 -14.02
CA ARG A 56 -0.24 11.51 -14.67
C ARG A 56 -0.53 12.26 -15.97
N LYS A 57 -1.49 11.78 -16.77
CA LYS A 57 -1.91 12.45 -18.01
C LYS A 57 -2.59 13.79 -17.73
N MET A 58 -3.39 13.87 -16.67
CA MET A 58 -4.12 15.09 -16.28
C MET A 58 -3.23 16.17 -15.64
N GLU A 59 -2.14 15.81 -14.97
CA GLU A 59 -1.23 16.80 -14.39
C GLU A 59 -0.11 17.25 -15.33
N HIS A 60 -0.03 16.74 -16.56
CA HIS A 60 1.06 17.00 -17.51
C HIS A 60 2.46 16.91 -16.87
N LYS A 61 2.61 16.13 -15.80
CA LYS A 61 3.89 16.00 -15.10
C LYS A 61 4.84 15.14 -15.94
N ALA A 62 6.11 15.50 -15.85
CA ALA A 62 7.23 14.76 -16.46
C ALA A 62 7.18 13.24 -16.18
N PRO A 63 7.87 12.41 -17.01
CA PRO A 63 8.10 10.98 -16.74
C PRO A 63 8.44 10.72 -15.25
N ILE A 64 8.05 9.54 -14.71
CA ILE A 64 8.43 9.14 -13.34
C ILE A 64 9.94 9.29 -13.29
N HIS A 65 10.42 10.29 -12.58
CA HIS A 65 11.83 10.40 -12.34
C HIS A 65 12.13 9.29 -11.33
N PHE A 66 12.59 8.15 -11.86
CA PHE A 66 13.13 7.04 -11.09
C PHE A 66 14.43 7.50 -10.43
N SER A 67 14.30 8.43 -9.50
CA SER A 67 15.37 8.79 -8.59
C SER A 67 15.51 7.64 -7.60
N GLY A 68 16.74 7.26 -7.26
CA GLY A 68 17.00 6.23 -6.25
C GLY A 68 16.25 6.49 -4.94
N LYS A 69 15.99 7.77 -4.62
CA LYS A 69 15.13 8.18 -3.50
C LYS A 69 13.70 7.64 -3.61
N THR A 70 13.05 7.76 -4.77
CA THR A 70 11.67 7.28 -4.97
C THR A 70 11.57 5.77 -4.79
N VAL A 71 12.51 5.02 -5.36
CA VAL A 71 12.56 3.56 -5.24
C VAL A 71 12.78 3.15 -3.79
N LEU A 72 13.73 3.80 -3.10
CA LEU A 72 13.99 3.56 -1.69
C LEU A 72 12.75 3.82 -0.83
N THR A 73 12.06 4.94 -1.05
CA THR A 73 10.82 5.28 -0.32
C THR A 73 9.74 4.21 -0.51
N VAL A 74 9.57 3.71 -1.75
CA VAL A 74 8.60 2.64 -2.03
C VAL A 74 8.98 1.35 -1.31
N ILE A 75 10.25 0.93 -1.38
CA ILE A 75 10.72 -0.30 -0.72
C ILE A 75 10.55 -0.20 0.80
N VAL A 76 10.98 0.91 1.41
CA VAL A 76 10.85 1.13 2.86
C VAL A 76 9.38 1.14 3.26
N GLY A 77 8.49 1.71 2.43
CA GLY A 77 7.04 1.70 2.66
C GLY A 77 6.46 0.29 2.65
N ILE A 78 6.86 -0.54 1.69
CA ILE A 78 6.45 -1.95 1.60
C ILE A 78 6.94 -2.71 2.84
N VAL A 79 8.21 -2.58 3.20
CA VAL A 79 8.79 -3.26 4.37
C VAL A 79 8.10 -2.83 5.67
N GLY A 80 7.85 -1.54 5.86
CA GLY A 80 7.16 -1.01 7.05
C GLY A 80 5.71 -1.51 7.15
N ALA A 81 4.97 -1.50 6.04
CA ALA A 81 3.60 -2.00 6.00
C ALA A 81 3.52 -3.52 6.27
N LEU A 82 4.43 -4.30 5.69
CA LEU A 82 4.53 -5.74 5.94
C LEU A 82 4.91 -6.04 7.40
N ALA A 83 5.89 -5.34 7.96
CA ALA A 83 6.28 -5.49 9.37
C ALA A 83 5.12 -5.21 10.32
N LEU A 84 4.36 -4.13 10.06
CA LEU A 84 3.17 -3.79 10.84
C LEU A 84 2.08 -4.86 10.71
N GLY A 85 1.79 -5.32 9.49
CA GLY A 85 0.85 -6.41 9.23
C GLY A 85 1.23 -7.71 9.94
N VAL A 86 2.49 -8.12 9.86
CA VAL A 86 3.03 -9.32 10.52
C VAL A 86 2.96 -9.18 12.04
N GLY A 87 3.24 -8.00 12.60
CA GLY A 87 3.08 -7.73 14.03
C GLY A 87 1.65 -7.95 14.52
N MET A 88 0.66 -7.49 13.75
CA MET A 88 -0.76 -7.75 14.05
C MET A 88 -1.11 -9.24 13.97
N CYS A 89 -0.63 -9.95 12.95
CA CYS A 89 -0.83 -11.39 12.81
C CYS A 89 -0.22 -12.18 13.98
N PHE A 90 0.98 -11.83 14.45
CA PHE A 90 1.63 -12.51 15.57
C PHE A 90 0.86 -12.36 16.89
N SER A 91 0.25 -11.20 17.13
CA SER A 91 -0.59 -10.96 18.31
C SER A 91 -1.90 -11.74 18.25
N MET A 92 -2.56 -11.79 17.08
CA MET A 92 -3.92 -12.34 16.97
C MET A 92 -3.96 -13.85 16.67
N VAL A 93 -2.99 -14.37 15.90
CA VAL A 93 -2.99 -15.78 15.45
C VAL A 93 -2.07 -16.66 16.30
N TRP A 94 -0.90 -16.16 16.69
CA TRP A 94 0.12 -16.94 17.41
C TRP A 94 0.14 -16.72 18.92
N GLY A 95 -0.71 -15.82 19.46
CA GLY A 95 -0.79 -15.53 20.89
C GLY A 95 0.48 -14.92 21.50
N LYS A 96 1.47 -14.54 20.68
CA LYS A 96 2.74 -13.93 21.09
C LYS A 96 2.61 -12.41 21.13
N MET A 97 1.74 -11.90 22.00
CA MET A 97 1.42 -10.46 22.07
C MET A 97 2.66 -9.57 22.22
N VAL A 98 3.61 -9.92 23.09
CA VAL A 98 4.81 -9.12 23.32
C VAL A 98 5.65 -8.99 22.04
N THR A 99 5.92 -10.11 21.37
CA THR A 99 6.69 -10.12 20.12
C THR A 99 5.95 -9.40 18.99
N GLY A 100 4.63 -9.58 18.90
CA GLY A 100 3.79 -8.90 17.92
C GLY A 100 3.78 -7.38 18.10
N ILE A 101 3.68 -6.89 19.34
CA ILE A 101 3.75 -5.45 19.67
C ILE A 101 5.12 -4.90 19.29
N VAL A 102 6.22 -5.57 19.66
CA VAL A 102 7.58 -5.09 19.32
C VAL A 102 7.77 -4.96 17.81
N ILE A 103 7.38 -5.98 17.05
CA ILE A 103 7.48 -5.96 15.57
C ILE A 103 6.56 -4.88 14.98
N GLY A 104 5.34 -4.75 15.48
CA GLY A 104 4.40 -3.71 15.06
C GLY A 104 4.94 -2.30 15.32
N LEU A 105 5.56 -2.08 16.47
CA LEU A 105 6.17 -0.79 16.84
C LEU A 105 7.34 -0.44 15.91
N ILE A 106 8.19 -1.42 15.59
CA ILE A 106 9.25 -1.26 14.59
C ILE A 106 8.65 -0.89 13.23
N GLY A 107 7.57 -1.57 12.82
CA GLY A 107 6.85 -1.25 11.58
C GLY A 107 6.34 0.19 11.54
N ILE A 108 5.75 0.67 12.64
CA ILE A 108 5.30 2.08 12.77
C ILE A 108 6.48 3.04 12.65
N VAL A 109 7.61 2.78 13.33
CA VAL A 109 8.79 3.63 13.26
C VAL A 109 9.32 3.72 11.82
N VAL A 110 9.40 2.59 11.11
CA VAL A 110 9.82 2.54 9.69
C VAL A 110 8.85 3.34 8.80
N LEU A 111 7.54 3.24 9.03
CA LEU A 111 6.53 4.02 8.33
C LEU A 111 6.62 5.53 8.65
N LEU A 112 6.97 5.91 9.89
CA LEU A 112 7.21 7.31 10.23
C LEU A 112 8.46 7.86 9.55
N CYS A 113 9.51 7.05 9.36
CA CYS A 113 10.69 7.42 8.58
C CYS A 113 10.36 7.70 7.10
N LEU A 114 9.23 7.25 6.55
CA LEU A 114 8.80 7.67 5.21
C LEU A 114 8.52 9.18 5.12
N ILE A 115 8.06 9.82 6.20
CA ILE A 115 7.71 11.25 6.19
C ILE A 115 8.92 12.12 5.81
N PRO A 116 10.08 12.04 6.48
CA PRO A 116 11.27 12.80 6.09
C PRO A 116 11.84 12.37 4.73
N LEU A 117 11.73 11.09 4.37
CA LEU A 117 12.18 10.58 3.07
C LEU A 117 11.33 11.13 1.90
N THR A 118 10.04 11.34 2.09
CA THR A 118 9.12 11.77 1.02
C THR A 118 9.04 13.29 0.90
N LYS A 119 9.06 14.02 2.02
CA LYS A 119 9.06 15.49 1.99
C LYS A 119 10.45 16.10 1.71
N GLY A 120 11.50 15.28 1.82
CA GLY A 120 12.87 15.77 1.92
C GLY A 120 13.07 16.43 3.27
N ILE A 121 14.22 16.17 3.90
CA ILE A 121 14.70 16.99 5.01
C ILE A 121 14.94 18.38 4.40
N ASN A 122 13.95 19.27 4.47
CA ASN A 122 14.18 20.69 4.30
C ASN A 122 14.82 21.14 5.61
N GLU A 123 16.13 21.38 5.53
CA GLU A 123 16.84 22.21 6.50
C GLU A 123 16.43 23.68 6.31
#